data_AF-W1F0P3-F1
#
_entry.id   AF-W1F0P3-F1
#
_cell.length_a   1.000
_cell.length_b   1.000
_cell.length_c   1.000
_cell.angle_alpha   90.00
_cell.angle_beta   90.00
_cell.angle_gamma   90.00
#
_symmetry.space_group_name_H-M   'P 1'
#
loop_
_entity.id
_entity.type
_entity.pdbx_description
1 polymer ?
#
loop_
_entity_poly.entity_id
_entity_poly.type
_entity_poly.pdbx_seq_one_letter_code
_entity_poly.pdbx_strand_id
1 'polypeptide(L)' 'MEHGDVVVWGGESRLFYHGIQPLKAGFHPLTTDCRYNLTFRQAGKKE' A
#
# COMPACT_ATOMS: atom_id res chain seq x y z
N MET A 1 -6.63 6.21 3.73
CA MET A 1 -5.59 6.02 2.71
C MET A 1 -6.21 6.33 1.36
N GLU A 2 -5.82 7.45 0.80
CA GLU A 2 -6.36 8.09 -0.39
C GLU A 2 -5.37 7.99 -1.56
N HIS A 3 -5.72 8.55 -2.72
CA HIS A 3 -4.82 8.58 -3.86
C HIS A 3 -3.61 9.47 -3.56
N GLY A 4 -2.40 8.96 -3.79
CA GLY A 4 -1.16 9.67 -3.52
C GLY A 4 -0.59 9.44 -2.11
N ASP A 5 -1.34 8.84 -1.19
CA ASP A 5 -0.84 8.53 0.14
C ASP A 5 0.33 7.53 0.11
N VAL A 6 1.35 7.82 0.92
CA VAL A 6 2.52 6.96 1.11
C VAL A 6 2.63 6.57 2.58
N VAL A 7 2.84 5.28 2.84
CA VAL A 7 3.07 4.75 4.19
C VAL A 7 4.37 3.97 4.23
N VAL A 8 5.17 4.19 5.27
CA VAL A 8 6.44 3.50 5.52
C VAL A 8 6.33 2.69 6.80
N TRP A 9 6.64 1.39 6.71
CA TRP A 9 6.64 0.46 7.85
C TRP A 9 8.08 0.03 8.14
N GLY A 10 8.60 0.38 9.31
CA GLY A 10 9.97 0.13 9.73
C GLY A 10 10.11 0.07 11.24
N GLY A 11 11.28 -0.34 11.74
CA GLY A 11 11.50 -0.51 13.18
C GLY A 11 10.45 -1.43 13.80
N GLU A 12 9.82 -0.99 14.88
CA GLU A 12 8.80 -1.74 15.62
C GLU A 12 7.59 -2.11 14.74
N SER A 13 7.20 -1.25 13.80
CA SER A 13 6.02 -1.48 12.95
C SER A 13 6.29 -2.45 11.79
N ARG A 14 7.52 -2.96 11.62
CA ARG A 14 7.92 -3.74 10.45
C ARG A 14 7.18 -5.07 10.33
N LEU A 15 6.80 -5.66 11.46
CA LEU A 15 6.20 -6.99 11.54
C LEU A 15 4.74 -6.97 12.03
N PHE A 16 4.11 -5.80 12.05
CA PHE A 16 2.71 -5.69 12.45
C PHE A 16 1.78 -6.33 11.43
N TYR A 17 0.72 -6.98 11.93
CA TYR A 17 -0.39 -7.40 11.10
C TYR A 17 -1.08 -6.16 10.52
N HIS A 18 -1.26 -6.16 9.19
CA HIS A 18 -1.95 -5.11 8.47
C HIS A 18 -2.68 -5.70 7.26
N GLY A 19 -3.74 -5.05 6.83
CA GLY A 19 -4.56 -5.48 5.72
C GLY A 19 -5.45 -4.36 5.21
N ILE A 20 -6.15 -4.62 4.12
CA ILE A 20 -7.11 -3.70 3.51
C ILE A 20 -8.49 -4.33 3.58
N GLN A 21 -9.46 -3.61 4.11
CA GLN A 21 -10.87 -4.03 4.10
C GLN A 21 -11.43 -4.08 2.67
N PRO A 22 -12.53 -4.80 2.41
CA PRO A 22 -13.17 -4.83 1.08
C PRO A 22 -13.35 -3.43 0.50
N LEU A 23 -12.89 -3.25 -0.74
CA LEU A 23 -12.92 -1.95 -1.40
C LEU A 23 -14.35 -1.57 -1.74
N LYS A 24 -14.75 -0.34 -1.40
CA LYS A 24 -16.02 0.23 -1.86
C LYS A 24 -15.91 0.52 -3.36
N ALA A 25 -16.98 0.24 -4.10
CA ALA A 25 -17.08 0.67 -5.48
C ALA A 25 -17.00 2.21 -5.57
N GLY A 26 -16.31 2.72 -6.58
CA GLY A 26 -16.10 4.15 -6.76
C GLY A 26 -15.36 4.45 -8.07
N PHE A 27 -15.30 5.73 -8.42
CA PHE A 27 -14.60 6.20 -9.61
C PHE A 27 -13.46 7.14 -9.22
N HIS A 28 -12.29 6.95 -9.81
CA HIS A 28 -11.13 7.82 -9.69
C HIS A 28 -10.62 8.21 -11.10
N PRO A 29 -10.36 9.48 -11.40
CA PRO A 29 -10.09 9.95 -12.76
C PRO A 29 -8.85 9.33 -13.42
N LEU A 30 -7.89 8.84 -12.63
CA LEU A 30 -6.64 8.27 -13.14
C LEU A 30 -6.63 6.73 -13.19
N THR A 31 -7.56 6.06 -12.50
CA THR A 31 -7.55 4.59 -12.34
C THR A 31 -8.91 3.95 -12.58
N THR A 32 -9.91 4.75 -12.99
CA THR A 32 -11.29 4.35 -13.21
C THR A 32 -11.89 3.69 -11.97
N ASP A 33 -12.05 2.38 -11.93
CA ASP A 33 -12.82 1.63 -10.93
C ASP A 33 -11.95 0.80 -9.97
N CYS A 34 -10.64 1.06 -9.95
CA CYS A 34 -9.69 0.29 -9.15
C CYS A 34 -8.75 1.13 -8.28
N ARG A 35 -8.14 0.47 -7.29
CA ARG A 35 -7.12 1.04 -6.40
C ARG A 35 -5.83 0.25 -6.49
N TYR A 36 -4.75 0.90 -6.94
CA TYR A 36 -3.41 0.32 -6.94
C TYR A 36 -2.67 0.59 -5.62
N ASN A 37 -1.79 -0.34 -5.25
CA ASN A 37 -0.82 -0.15 -4.17
C ASN A 37 0.53 -0.72 -4.61
N LEU A 38 1.59 0.07 -4.43
CA LEU A 38 2.97 -0.34 -4.70
C LEU A 38 3.66 -0.56 -3.35
N THR A 39 4.12 -1.78 -3.09
CA THR A 39 4.85 -2.10 -1.85
C THR A 39 6.32 -2.36 -2.15
N PHE A 40 7.17 -1.37 -1.88
CA PHE A 40 8.62 -1.49 -2.07
C PHE A 40 9.27 -2.20 -0.88
N ARG A 41 10.19 -3.13 -1.17
CA ARG A 41 10.90 -3.93 -0.16
C ARG A 41 12.31 -4.22 -0.64
N GLN A 42 13.26 -4.28 0.30
CA GLN A 42 14.51 -5.00 0.07
C GLN A 42 14.25 -6.49 0.30
N ALA A 43 14.06 -7.24 -0.79
CA ALA A 43 13.81 -8.68 -0.73
C ALA A 43 15.10 -9.52 -0.83
N GLY A 44 16.16 -8.97 -1.41
CA GLY A 44 17.49 -9.59 -1.49
C GLY A 44 18.41 -9.21 -0.33
N LYS A 45 19.57 -9.87 -0.24
CA LYS A 45 20.64 -9.46 0.68
C LYS A 45 21.23 -8.13 0.22
N LYS A 46 21.61 -7.28 1.17
CA LYS A 46 22.50 -6.15 0.89
C LYS A 46 23.91 -6.73 0.80
N GLU A 47 24.57 -6.50 -0.33
CA GLU A 47 26.02 -6.66 -0.44
C GLU A 47 26.73 -5.60 0.41
#